data_AF-A0A841GRR1-F1
#
_entry.id   AF-A0A841GRR1-F1
#
_cell.length_a   1.000
_cell.length_b   1.000
_cell.length_c   1.000
_cell.angle_alpha   90.00
_cell.angle_beta   90.00
_cell.angle_gamma   90.00
#
_symmetry.space_group_name_H-M   'P 1'
#
loop_
_entity.id
_entity.type
_entity.pdbx_description
1 polymer ?
#
loop_
_entity_poly.entity_id
_entity_poly.type
_entity_poly.pdbx_seq_one_letter_code
_entity_poly.pdbx_strand_id
1 'polypeptide(L)' 'MMLFGLILLAVILYIIFKTFKPSFKGEFEDSALKILNEKLAKGEITEEEYERKKGLIMKGRF' A
#
# COMPACT_ATOMS: atom_id res chain seq x y z
N MET A 1 13.03 -22.09 -34.22
CA MET A 1 11.62 -22.16 -33.78
C MET A 1 11.45 -22.41 -32.27
N MET A 2 12.28 -23.25 -31.61
CA MET A 2 12.15 -23.50 -30.15
C MET A 2 12.70 -22.36 -29.25
N LEU A 3 13.73 -21.63 -29.69
CA LEU A 3 14.32 -20.53 -28.90
C LEU A 3 13.38 -19.35 -28.71
N PHE A 4 12.53 -19.08 -29.70
CA PHE A 4 11.60 -17.94 -29.68
C PHE A 4 10.54 -18.10 -28.59
N GLY A 5 10.05 -19.32 -28.36
CA GLY A 5 9.09 -19.61 -27.28
C GLY A 5 9.69 -19.42 -25.88
N LEU A 6 10.97 -19.75 -25.71
CA LEU A 6 11.70 -19.58 -24.45
C LEU A 6 11.89 -18.10 -24.10
N ILE A 7 12.24 -17.29 -25.10
CA ILE A 7 12.36 -15.83 -24.95
C ILE A 7 10.99 -15.21 -24.63
N LEU A 8 9.93 -15.65 -25.32
CA LEU A 8 8.58 -15.15 -25.08
C LEU A 8 8.10 -15.47 -23.65
N LEU A 9 8.38 -16.70 -23.17
CA LEU A 9 8.06 -17.13 -21.82
C LEU A 9 8.79 -16.30 -20.76
N ALA A 10 10.08 -16.02 -20.97
CA ALA A 10 10.87 -15.18 -20.06
C ALA A 10 10.32 -13.74 -19.97
N VAL A 11 9.87 -13.17 -21.09
CA VAL A 11 9.26 -11.83 -21.13
C VAL A 11 7.92 -11.81 -20.38
N ILE A 12 7.09 -12.84 -20.56
CA ILE A 12 5.81 -12.96 -19.84
C ILE A 12 6.04 -13.04 -18.33
N LEU A 13 6.97 -13.89 -17.88
CA LEU A 13 7.33 -14.01 -16.47
C LEU A 13 7.87 -12.69 -15.92
N TYR A 14 8.73 -12.00 -16.67
CA TYR A 14 9.26 -10.69 -16.26
C TYR A 14 8.14 -9.65 -16.05
N ILE A 15 7.15 -9.59 -16.94
CA ILE A 15 6.01 -8.67 -16.80
C ILE A 15 5.16 -9.03 -15.57
N ILE A 16 4.90 -10.31 -15.32
CA ILE A 16 4.13 -10.76 -14.14
C ILE A 16 4.86 -10.36 -12.86
N PHE A 17 6.16 -10.67 -12.73
CA PHE A 17 6.96 -10.30 -11.56
C PHE A 17 7.10 -8.79 -11.36
N LYS A 18 7.12 -7.99 -12.44
CA LYS A 18 7.19 -6.53 -12.36
C LYS A 18 5.87 -5.90 -11.93
N THR A 19 4.74 -6.48 -12.37
CA THR A 19 3.39 -5.99 -12.06
C THR A 19 2.95 -6.40 -10.66
N PHE A 20 3.31 -7.61 -10.23
CA PHE A 20 3.12 -8.08 -8.86
C PHE A 20 4.26 -7.61 -7.95
N LYS A 21 4.51 -6.30 -7.88
CA LYS A 21 5.08 -5.76 -6.64
C LYS A 21 3.95 -5.78 -5.63
N PRO A 22 3.99 -6.62 -4.58
CA PRO A 22 2.99 -6.55 -3.54
C PRO A 22 3.08 -5.16 -2.92
N SER A 23 2.09 -4.31 -3.23
CA SER A 23 1.89 -3.02 -2.57
C SER A 23 1.30 -3.28 -1.18
N PHE A 24 2.03 -4.04 -0.37
CA PHE A 24 1.65 -4.36 1.01
C PHE A 24 1.62 -3.09 1.89
N LYS A 25 2.24 -2.00 1.43
CA LYS A 25 2.15 -0.69 2.08
C LYS A 25 0.77 -0.04 1.94
N GLY A 26 0.16 -0.10 0.75
CA GLY A 26 -1.10 0.61 0.51
C GLY A 26 -2.26 0.09 1.36
N GLU A 27 -2.35 -1.24 1.52
CA GLU A 27 -3.49 -1.87 2.21
C GLU A 27 -3.48 -1.63 3.73
N PHE A 28 -2.29 -1.58 4.34
CA PHE A 28 -2.15 -1.29 5.77
C PHE A 28 -2.35 0.20 6.07
N GLU A 29 -1.83 1.07 5.20
CA GLU A 29 -1.93 2.52 5.35
C GLU A 29 -3.39 2.99 5.20
N ASP A 30 -4.14 2.45 4.23
CA ASP A 30 -5.58 2.69 4.08
C ASP A 30 -6.38 2.21 5.30
N SER A 31 -6.03 1.06 5.87
CA SER A 31 -6.68 0.54 7.07
C SER A 31 -6.43 1.42 8.30
N ALA A 32 -5.19 1.87 8.50
CA ALA A 32 -4.85 2.76 9.62
C ALA A 32 -5.52 4.14 9.51
N LEU A 33 -5.56 4.72 8.30
CA LEU A 33 -6.25 5.98 8.05
C LEU A 33 -7.77 5.86 8.28
N LYS A 34 -8.37 4.74 7.89
CA LYS A 34 -9.79 4.47 8.10
C LYS A 34 -10.15 4.45 9.59
N ILE A 35 -9.38 3.73 10.41
CA ILE A 35 -9.58 3.70 11.87
C ILE A 35 -9.42 5.10 12.47
N LEU A 36 -8.44 5.86 11.99
CA LEU A 36 -8.20 7.21 12.48
C LEU A 36 -9.37 8.15 12.16
N ASN A 37 -9.95 8.06 10.96
CA ASN A 37 -11.14 8.82 10.56
C ASN A 37 -12.36 8.46 11.42
N GLU A 38 -12.59 7.17 11.68
CA GLU A 38 -13.71 6.72 12.51
C GLU A 38 -13.62 7.28 13.94
N LYS A 39 -12.42 7.30 14.52
CA LYS A 39 -12.20 7.85 15.86
C LYS A 39 -12.47 9.35 15.92
N LEU A 40 -12.06 10.09 14.89
CA LEU A 40 -12.34 11.53 14.80
C LEU A 40 -13.84 11.79 14.66
N ALA A 41 -14.53 11.04 13.79
CA ALA A 41 -15.96 11.16 13.59
C ALA A 41 -16.79 10.83 14.84
N LYS A 42 -16.29 9.90 15.67
CA LYS A 42 -16.88 9.56 16.97
C LYS A 42 -16.52 10.55 18.08
N GLY A 43 -15.60 11.49 17.83
CA GLY A 43 -15.08 12.41 18.85
C GLY A 43 -14.17 11.74 19.89
N GLU A 44 -13.65 10.54 19.60
CA GLU A 44 -12.73 9.80 20.49
C GLU A 44 -11.32 10.39 20.47
N ILE A 45 -10.99 11.19 19.46
CA ILE A 45 -9.72 11.92 19.33
C ILE A 45 -9.99 13.36 18.91
N THR A 46 -9.06 14.24 19.28
CA THR A 46 -9.07 15.64 18.83
C THR A 46 -8.50 15.78 17.42
N GLU A 47 -8.80 16.90 16.74
CA GLU A 47 -8.20 17.23 15.44
C GLU A 47 -6.67 17.29 15.50
N GLU A 48 -6.11 17.80 16.60
CA GLU A 48 -4.66 17.87 16.80
C GLU A 48 -4.02 16.48 16.89
N GLU A 49 -4.68 15.52 17.57
CA GLU A 49 -4.21 14.14 17.62
C GLU A 49 -4.36 13.42 16.27
N TYR A 50 -5.44 13.71 15.55
CA TYR A 50 -5.67 13.19 14.21
C TYR A 50 -4.53 13.58 13.26
N GLU A 51 -4.21 14.87 13.17
CA GLU A 51 -3.16 15.36 12.27
C GLU A 51 -1.78 14.79 12.63
N ARG A 52 -1.48 14.66 13.94
CA ARG A 52 -0.22 14.06 14.40
C ARG A 52 -0.10 12.60 13.97
N LYS A 53 -1.15 11.80 14.15
CA LYS A 53 -1.16 10.36 13.84
C LYS A 53 -1.20 10.10 12.33
N LYS A 54 -1.99 10.88 11.58
CA LYS A 54 -2.00 10.87 10.11
C LYS A 54 -0.61 11.16 9.53
N GLY A 55 0.11 12.12 10.11
CA GLY A 55 1.48 12.43 9.71
C GLY A 55 2.49 11.31 9.98
N LEU A 56 2.29 10.50 11.02
CA LEU A 56 3.08 9.29 11.27
C LEU A 56 2.74 8.20 10.26
N ILE A 57 1.45 8.07 9.92
CA ILE A 57 0.94 7.12 8.95
C ILE A 57 1.55 7.33 7.57
N MET A 58 1.41 8.56 7.03
CA MET A 58 1.96 8.94 5.73
C MET A 58 3.48 8.87 5.64
N LYS A 59 4.19 9.03 6.77
CA LYS A 59 5.65 8.92 6.80
C LYS A 59 6.13 7.48 6.93
N GLY A 60 5.24 6.52 7.15
CA GLY A 60 5.60 5.12 7.40
C GLY A 60 6.49 4.94 8.63
N ARG A 61 6.38 5.84 9.63
CA ARG A 61 7.20 5.85 10.86
C ARG A 61 6.37 5.35 12.04
N PHE A 62 5.93 4.10 11.93
CA PHE A 62 5.24 3.37 12.98
C PHE A 62 6.23 2.57 13.82
#